data_AF-A0A3S2V3L7-F1
#
_entry.id   AF-A0A3S2V3L7-F1
#
_cell.length_a   1.000
_cell.length_b   1.000
_cell.length_c   1.000
_cell.angle_alpha   90.00
_cell.angle_beta   90.00
_cell.angle_gamma   90.00
#
_symmetry.space_group_name_H-M   'P 1'
#
loop_
_entity.id
_entity.type
_entity.pdbx_description
1 polymer ?
#
loop_
_entity_poly.entity_id
_entity_poly.type
_entity_poly.pdbx_seq_one_letter_code
_entity_poly.pdbx_strand_id
1 'polypeptide(L)'
;MELGNEIMKVLNKTYEPSTMIETQFKRYDIAFKTDEEGRPILLFMGKKDNKGNIKGERFARRLKVGPNGEVIKDHWENKGKAS
;
A
#
# COMPACT_ATOMS: atom_id res chain seq x y z
N MET A 1 7.00 -4.15 -11.70
CA MET A 1 7.08 -5.07 -10.56
C MET A 1 5.67 -5.31 -10.04
N GLU A 2 5.31 -6.54 -9.72
CA GLU A 2 3.99 -6.89 -9.18
C GLU A 2 4.11 -7.19 -7.68
N LEU A 3 3.06 -6.88 -6.92
CA LEU A 3 3.03 -7.19 -5.50
C LEU A 3 2.79 -8.69 -5.31
N GLY A 4 3.63 -9.32 -4.49
CA GLY A 4 3.47 -10.74 -4.17
C GLY A 4 2.25 -11.02 -3.30
N ASN A 5 1.78 -12.27 -3.33
CA ASN A 5 0.60 -12.70 -2.56
C ASN A 5 0.71 -12.44 -1.05
N GLU A 6 1.91 -12.51 -0.47
CA GLU A 6 2.12 -12.32 0.97
C GLU A 6 1.93 -10.86 1.40
N ILE A 7 2.40 -9.89 0.61
CA ILE A 7 2.18 -8.47 0.92
C ILE A 7 0.71 -8.10 0.70
N MET A 8 0.04 -8.72 -0.28
CA MET A 8 -1.41 -8.54 -0.46
C MET A 8 -2.19 -8.97 0.78
N LYS A 9 -1.78 -10.02 1.50
CA LYS A 9 -2.42 -10.40 2.79
C LYS A 9 -2.31 -9.31 3.86
N VAL A 10 -1.26 -8.50 3.82
CA VAL A 10 -1.11 -7.33 4.70
C VAL A 10 -2.01 -6.20 4.23
N LEU A 11 -2.01 -5.91 2.93
CA LEU A 11 -2.75 -4.78 2.34
C LEU A 11 -4.26 -5.00 2.22
N ASN A 12 -4.73 -6.24 2.26
CA ASN A 12 -6.16 -6.59 2.24
C ASN A 12 -6.82 -6.50 3.62
N LYS A 13 -6.06 -6.18 4.67
CA LYS A 13 -6.61 -5.91 6.00
C LYS A 13 -7.13 -4.48 6.08
N THR A 14 -8.13 -4.29 6.92
CA THR A 14 -8.58 -2.96 7.35
C THR A 14 -7.72 -2.51 8.52
N TYR A 15 -7.30 -1.26 8.48
CA TYR A 15 -6.50 -0.61 9.50
C TYR A 15 -7.22 0.62 10.03
N GLU A 16 -6.55 1.39 10.88
CA GLU A 16 -7.06 2.69 11.28
C GLU A 16 -7.30 3.59 10.05
N PRO A 17 -8.40 4.34 10.02
CA PRO A 17 -8.74 5.21 8.90
C PRO A 17 -7.85 6.44 8.84
N SER A 18 -7.58 6.92 7.63
CA SER A 18 -6.84 8.16 7.34
C SER A 18 -5.47 8.29 8.03
N THR A 19 -4.81 7.16 8.28
CA THR A 19 -3.49 7.13 8.93
C THR A 19 -2.40 6.63 7.98
N MET A 20 -1.16 6.88 8.37
CA MET A 20 0.02 6.32 7.72
C MET A 20 0.65 5.30 8.66
N ILE A 21 0.73 4.06 8.20
CA ILE A 21 1.27 2.95 8.99
C ILE A 21 2.62 2.56 8.40
N GLU A 22 3.64 2.59 9.25
CA GLU A 22 4.99 2.13 8.93
C GLU A 22 5.23 0.78 9.60
N THR A 23 5.74 -0.20 8.85
CA THR A 23 6.08 -1.52 9.39
C THR A 23 7.16 -2.18 8.55
N GLN A 24 7.69 -3.30 9.04
CA GLN A 24 8.69 -4.09 8.33
C GLN A 24 8.04 -5.33 7.71
N PHE A 25 8.27 -5.53 6.42
CA PHE A 25 7.83 -6.72 5.70
C PHE A 25 9.02 -7.47 5.12
N LYS A 26 9.39 -8.58 5.76
CA LYS A 26 10.59 -9.36 5.43
C LYS A 26 11.84 -8.48 5.47
N ARG A 27 12.51 -8.31 4.32
CA ARG A 27 13.72 -7.49 4.17
C ARG A 27 13.44 -6.03 3.80
N TYR A 28 12.17 -5.68 3.65
CA TYR A 28 11.73 -4.36 3.19
C TYR A 28 11.09 -3.60 4.34
N ASP A 29 11.41 -2.32 4.41
CA ASP A 29 10.62 -1.36 5.16
C ASP A 29 9.46 -0.94 4.26
N ILE A 30 8.24 -0.98 4.81
CA ILE A 30 7.04 -0.58 4.11
C ILE A 30 6.30 0.51 4.88
N ALA A 31 5.68 1.42 4.14
CA ALA A 31 4.74 2.37 4.70
C ALA A 31 3.52 2.43 3.79
N PHE A 32 2.33 2.37 4.35
CA PHE A 32 1.11 2.49 3.58
C PHE A 32 0.16 3.50 4.19
N LYS A 33 -0.53 4.23 3.33
CA LYS A 33 -1.57 5.18 3.71
C LYS A 33 -2.93 4.53 3.56
N THR A 34 -3.78 4.71 4.57
CA THR A 34 -5.16 4.26 4.57
C THR A 34 -6.11 5.38 4.15
N ASP A 35 -7.26 5.01 3.57
CA ASP A 35 -8.37 5.94 3.32
C ASP A 35 -9.28 6.06 4.56
N GLU A 36 -10.39 6.78 4.43
CA GLU A 36 -11.40 6.98 5.49
C GLU A 36 -12.09 5.68 5.93
N GLU A 37 -12.10 4.65 5.09
CA GLU A 37 -12.57 3.30 5.44
C GLU A 37 -11.46 2.40 6.01
N GLY A 38 -10.25 2.92 6.21
CA GLY A 38 -9.12 2.14 6.74
C GLY A 38 -8.47 1.22 5.70
N ARG A 39 -8.78 1.37 4.41
CA ARG A 39 -8.23 0.52 3.35
C ARG A 39 -6.90 1.10 2.88
N PRO A 40 -5.82 0.29 2.80
CA PRO A 40 -4.56 0.74 2.22
C PRO A 40 -4.78 1.18 0.76
N ILE A 41 -4.46 2.44 0.46
CA ILE A 41 -4.59 3.05 -0.88
C ILE A 41 -3.27 3.42 -1.53
N LEU A 42 -2.21 3.58 -0.72
CA LEU A 42 -0.87 3.91 -1.18
C LEU A 42 0.13 3.06 -0.41
N LEU A 43 1.17 2.59 -1.08
CA LEU A 43 2.24 1.79 -0.50
C LEU A 43 3.59 2.33 -0.96
N PHE A 44 4.51 2.48 -0.02
CA PHE A 44 5.94 2.63 -0.24
C PHE A 44 6.62 1.37 0.24
N MET A 45 7.50 0.81 -0.56
CA MET A 45 8.22 -0.43 -0.24
C MET A 45 9.67 -0.30 -0.65
N GLY A 46 10.58 -0.50 0.29
CA GLY A 46 11.99 -0.29 0.04
C GLY A 46 12.85 -0.48 1.28
N LYS A 47 13.86 0.38 1.43
CA LYS A 47 14.63 0.52 2.66
C LYS A 47 14.45 1.91 3.23
N LYS A 48 14.32 1.99 4.54
CA LYS A 48 14.30 3.26 5.27
C LYS A 48 15.71 3.86 5.26
N ASP A 49 15.82 5.10 4.80
CA ASP A 49 17.07 5.87 4.87
C ASP A 49 17.26 6.46 6.27
N ASN A 50 18.45 6.97 6.56
CA ASN A 50 18.78 7.68 7.81
C ASN A 50 17.83 8.85 8.12
N LYS A 51 17.18 9.42 7.09
CA LYS A 51 16.16 10.47 7.24
C LYS A 51 14.74 9.95 7.53
N GLY A 52 14.56 8.63 7.61
CA GLY A 52 13.25 8.01 7.81
C GLY A 52 12.40 7.83 6.54
N ASN A 53 12.92 8.18 5.37
CA ASN A 53 12.20 8.02 4.10
C ASN A 53 12.41 6.62 3.51
N ILE A 54 11.35 6.02 2.98
CA ILE A 54 11.44 4.73 2.27
C ILE A 54 11.91 4.98 0.84
N LYS A 55 13.15 4.57 0.54
CA LYS A 55 13.73 4.54 -0.80
C LYS A 55 13.44 3.20 -1.45
N GLY A 56 12.65 3.21 -2.51
CA GLY A 56 12.27 1.98 -3.21
C GLY A 56 11.21 2.23 -4.25
N GLU A 57 10.13 1.45 -4.21
CA GLU A 57 9.01 1.55 -5.13
C GLU A 57 7.76 2.10 -4.44
N ARG A 58 6.95 2.82 -5.22
CA ARG A 58 5.65 3.33 -4.80
C ARG A 58 4.56 2.65 -5.58
N PHE A 59 3.51 2.21 -4.90
CA PHE A 59 2.33 1.61 -5.49
C PHE A 59 1.08 2.37 -5.06
N ALA A 60 0.10 2.47 -5.96
CA ALA A 60 -1.21 3.03 -5.66
C ALA A 60 -2.28 1.97 -5.92
N ARG A 61 -3.18 1.78 -4.96
CA ARG A 61 -4.33 0.89 -5.14
C ARG A 61 -5.36 1.56 -6.03
N ARG A 62 -5.91 0.80 -6.95
CA ARG A 62 -7.02 1.19 -7.81
C ARG A 62 -8.19 0.29 -7.48
N LEU A 63 -8.96 0.76 -6.52
CA LEU A 63 -10.24 0.16 -6.14
C LEU A 63 -11.35 0.86 -6.94
N LYS A 64 -12.12 0.08 -7.70
CA LYS A 64 -13.34 0.54 -8.36
C LYS A 64 -14.50 -0.25 -7.77
N VAL A 65 -15.40 0.47 -7.11
CA VAL A 65 -16.62 -0.07 -6.53
C VAL A 65 -17.78 0.24 -7.48
N GLY A 66 -18.65 -0.74 -7.70
CA GLY A 66 -19.86 -0.61 -8.49
C GLY A 66 -20.99 0.06 -7.72
N PRO A 67 -22.11 0.36 -8.40
CA PRO A 67 -23.24 1.05 -7.79
C PRO A 67 -23.87 0.28 -6.62
N ASN A 68 -23.71 -1.05 -6.57
CA ASN A 68 -24.25 -1.89 -5.50
C ASN A 68 -23.22 -2.23 -4.40
N GLY A 69 -22.07 -1.54 -4.36
CA GLY A 69 -21.00 -1.82 -3.39
C GLY A 69 -20.08 -2.99 -3.77
N GLU A 70 -20.30 -3.61 -4.93
CA GLU A 70 -19.45 -4.69 -5.44
C GLU A 70 -18.07 -4.18 -5.90
N VAL A 71 -16.99 -4.90 -5.60
CA VAL A 71 -15.65 -4.54 -6.08
C VAL A 71 -15.51 -4.98 -7.54
N ILE A 72 -15.57 -4.02 -8.46
CA ILE A 72 -15.42 -4.25 -9.91
C ILE A 72 -13.95 -4.44 -10.29
N LYS A 73 -13.06 -3.65 -9.68
CA LYS A 73 -11.62 -3.72 -9.94
C LYS A 73 -10.86 -3.46 -8.67
N ASP A 74 -9.89 -4.31 -8.37
CA ASP A 74 -8.93 -4.08 -7.30
C ASP A 74 -7.56 -4.55 -7.76
N HIS A 75 -6.65 -3.60 -7.98
CA HIS A 75 -5.27 -3.90 -8.32
C HIS A 75 -4.35 -2.79 -7.84
N TRP A 76 -3.08 -3.13 -7.66
CA TRP A 76 -2.04 -2.19 -7.31
C TRP A 76 -1.24 -1.81 -8.55
N GLU A 77 -1.18 -0.50 -8.83
CA GLU A 77 -0.37 0.06 -9.90
C GLU A 77 0.98 0.51 -9.35
N ASN A 78 2.08 0.02 -9.93
CA ASN A 78 3.41 0.54 -9.66
C ASN A 78 3.52 1.96 -10.27
N LYS A 79 3.84 2.95 -9.44
CA LYS A 79 4.01 4.37 -9.80
C LYS A 79 5.47 4.79 -9.90
N GLY A 80 6.39 3.83 -9.99
CA GLY A 80 7.83 4.02 -10.10
C GLY A 80 8.52 4.22 -8.75
N LYS A 81 9.69 4.85 -8.78
CA LYS A 81 10.54 5.03 -7.60
C LYS A 81 9.92 6.01 -6.61
N ALA A 82 9.99 5.65 -5.33
CA ALA A 82 9.81 6.56 -4.23
C ALA A 82 11.13 7.33 -4.03
N SER A 83 11.12 8.63 -4.37
CA SER A 83 12.26 9.55 -4.26
C SER A 83 12.33 10.20 -2.90
#